data_AF-A0A947A550-F1
#
_entry.id   AF-A0A947A550-F1
#
_cell.length_a   1.000
_cell.length_b   1.000
_cell.length_c   1.000
_cell.angle_alpha   90.00
_cell.angle_beta   90.00
_cell.angle_gamma   90.00
#
_symmetry.space_group_name_H-M   'P 1'
#
loop_
_entity.id
_entity.type
_entity.pdbx_description
1 polymer ?
#
loop_
_entity_poly.entity_id
_entity_poly.type
_entity_poly.pdbx_seq_one_letter_code
_entity_poly.pdbx_strand_id
1 'polypeptide(L)'
;SHDGLLYRYKNEDDFGLPSSSFTICTFWFINALFKIGEEEKAQELFEKILGFSNHLGLFSEDIDFKTKRLLGNFPQAYSHLALIECAVNFSNKATVEKVKESVF
;
A
#
# COMPACT_ATOMS: atom_id res chain seq x y z
N SER A 1 -8.20 -7.03 7.06
CA SER A 1 -8.17 -6.56 5.67
C SER A 1 -9.48 -6.93 5.00
N HIS A 2 -9.80 -6.26 3.90
CA HIS A 2 -10.80 -6.66 2.92
C HIS A 2 -10.10 -6.68 1.56
N ASP A 3 -9.95 -7.86 0.95
CA ASP A 3 -9.18 -8.06 -0.29
C ASP A 3 -7.76 -7.47 -0.28
N GLY A 4 -7.06 -7.55 0.85
CA GLY A 4 -5.70 -7.01 1.03
C GLY A 4 -5.65 -5.54 1.42
N LEU A 5 -6.76 -4.81 1.34
CA LEU A 5 -6.86 -3.43 1.81
C LEU A 5 -7.13 -3.37 3.32
N LEU A 6 -6.41 -2.51 4.05
CA LEU A 6 -6.50 -2.43 5.51
C LEU A 6 -7.46 -1.34 5.98
N TYR A 7 -8.18 -1.67 7.05
CA TYR A 7 -8.97 -0.73 7.83
C TYR A 7 -8.05 0.08 8.74
N ARG A 8 -8.44 1.31 9.10
CA ARG A 8 -7.83 2.02 10.24
C ARG A 8 -8.26 1.39 11.57
N TYR A 9 -9.57 1.17 11.72
CA TYR A 9 -10.19 0.45 12.84
C TYR A 9 -11.37 -0.38 12.31
N LYS A 10 -11.78 -1.42 13.05
CA LYS A 10 -12.92 -2.30 12.70
C LYS A 10 -14.17 -2.04 13.55
N ASN A 11 -14.16 -0.98 14.36
CA ASN A 11 -15.28 -0.67 15.23
C ASN A 11 -16.40 -0.04 14.39
N GLU A 12 -17.65 -0.33 14.77
CA GLU A 12 -18.78 0.48 14.30
C GLU A 12 -18.65 1.88 14.90
N ASP A 13 -18.77 2.90 14.05
CA ASP A 13 -18.95 4.28 14.46
C ASP A 13 -20.37 4.75 14.12
N ASP A 14 -20.65 6.05 14.31
CA ASP A 14 -21.96 6.65 14.01
C ASP A 14 -22.39 6.50 12.54
N PHE A 15 -21.48 6.08 11.65
CA PHE A 15 -21.71 5.85 10.22
C PHE A 15 -21.69 4.36 9.83
N GLY A 16 -21.57 3.45 10.81
CA GLY A 16 -21.60 1.99 10.63
C GLY A 16 -20.21 1.36 10.53
N LEU A 17 -20.11 0.20 9.89
CA LEU A 17 -18.84 -0.46 9.64
C LEU A 17 -18.05 0.28 8.54
N PRO A 18 -16.74 0.52 8.72
CA PRO A 18 -15.95 1.23 7.71
C PRO A 18 -16.03 0.55 6.34
N SER A 19 -16.40 1.30 5.31
CA SER A 19 -16.55 0.82 3.94
C SER A 19 -15.32 1.11 3.06
N SER A 20 -14.32 1.78 3.62
CA SER A 20 -13.08 2.15 2.94
C SER A 20 -11.85 1.66 3.70
N SER A 21 -10.79 1.47 2.93
CA SER A 21 -9.44 1.26 3.41
C SER A 21 -8.76 2.58 3.72
N PHE A 22 -8.00 2.64 4.80
CA PHE A 22 -7.07 3.74 5.02
C PHE A 22 -5.78 3.43 4.26
N THR A 23 -5.54 4.16 3.17
CA THR A 23 -4.55 3.81 2.13
C THR A 23 -3.15 3.61 2.72
N ILE A 24 -2.74 4.52 3.62
CA ILE A 24 -1.45 4.45 4.31
C ILE A 24 -1.29 3.18 5.17
N CYS A 25 -2.35 2.69 5.82
CA CYS A 25 -2.27 1.44 6.59
C CYS A 25 -1.98 0.24 5.70
N THR A 26 -2.48 0.25 4.45
CA THR A 26 -2.16 -0.80 3.49
C THR A 26 -0.70 -0.74 3.05
N PHE A 27 -0.15 0.45 2.78
CA PHE A 27 1.28 0.60 2.50
C PHE A 27 2.16 0.21 3.68
N TRP A 28 1.80 0.58 4.90
CA TRP A 28 2.54 0.11 6.09
C TRP A 28 2.49 -1.40 6.25
N PHE A 29 1.36 -2.04 5.92
CA PHE A 29 1.26 -3.49 5.95
C PHE A 29 2.15 -4.16 4.90
N ILE A 30 2.20 -3.63 3.67
CA ILE A 30 3.15 -4.05 2.63
C ILE A 30 4.59 -3.94 3.15
N ASN A 31 4.93 -2.81 3.76
CA ASN A 31 6.27 -2.56 4.29
C ASN A 31 6.62 -3.52 5.43
N ALA A 32 5.65 -3.86 6.28
CA ALA A 32 5.82 -4.84 7.34
C ALA A 32 6.06 -6.25 6.77
N LEU A 33 5.28 -6.68 5.77
CA LEU A 33 5.47 -7.96 5.08
C LEU A 33 6.87 -8.06 4.48
N PHE A 34 7.31 -7.01 3.77
CA PHE A 34 8.65 -6.94 3.20
C PHE A 34 9.74 -7.10 4.27
N LYS A 35 9.61 -6.40 5.41
CA LYS A 35 10.59 -6.44 6.50
C LYS A 35 10.67 -7.79 7.22
N ILE A 36 9.61 -8.59 7.21
CA ILE A 36 9.61 -9.93 7.82
C ILE A 36 9.99 -11.05 6.82
N GLY A 37 10.38 -10.69 5.59
CA GLY A 37 10.78 -11.64 4.55
C GLY A 37 9.63 -12.22 3.72
N GLU A 38 8.39 -11.77 3.95
CA GLU A 38 7.22 -12.12 3.13
C GLU A 38 7.18 -11.26 1.85
N GLU A 39 8.29 -11.28 1.09
CA GLU A 39 8.58 -10.33 0.02
C GLU A 39 7.64 -10.50 -1.18
N GLU A 40 7.37 -11.74 -1.62
CA GLU A 40 6.46 -12.04 -2.73
C GLU A 40 5.06 -11.48 -2.44
N LYS A 41 4.54 -11.74 -1.23
CA LYS A 41 3.25 -11.25 -0.78
C LYS A 41 3.20 -9.73 -0.66
N ALA A 42 4.32 -9.12 -0.21
CA ALA A 42 4.44 -7.68 -0.18
C ALA A 42 4.38 -7.08 -1.59
N GLN A 43 5.08 -7.69 -2.55
CA GLN A 43 5.11 -7.25 -3.94
C GLN A 43 3.74 -7.40 -4.62
N GLU A 44 3.09 -8.55 -4.49
CA GLU A 44 1.73 -8.78 -5.03
C GLU A 44 0.74 -7.72 -4.53
N LEU A 45 0.78 -7.42 -3.23
CA LEU A 45 -0.11 -6.44 -2.64
C LEU A 45 0.25 -5.00 -3.05
N PHE A 46 1.54 -4.71 -3.22
CA PHE A 46 2.04 -3.42 -3.72
C PHE A 46 1.58 -3.16 -5.15
N GLU A 47 1.76 -4.13 -6.06
CA GLU A 47 1.31 -4.01 -7.45
C GLU A 47 -0.22 -3.86 -7.52
N LYS A 48 -0.95 -4.61 -6.69
CA LYS A 48 -2.41 -4.50 -6.60
C LYS A 48 -2.86 -3.10 -6.20
N ILE A 49 -2.27 -2.50 -5.17
CA ILE A 49 -2.69 -1.17 -4.70
C ILE A 49 -2.30 -0.08 -5.70
N LEU A 50 -1.18 -0.22 -6.41
CA LEU A 50 -0.80 0.71 -7.51
C LEU A 50 -1.89 0.79 -8.58
N GLY A 51 -2.57 -0.33 -8.86
CA GLY A 51 -3.70 -0.38 -9.79
C GLY A 51 -4.94 0.44 -9.35
N PHE A 52 -5.01 0.90 -8.09
CA PHE A 52 -6.11 1.74 -7.59
C PHE A 52 -5.79 3.24 -7.64
N SER A 53 -4.57 3.62 -8.03
CA SER A 53 -4.22 5.03 -8.23
C SER A 53 -5.02 5.63 -9.38
N ASN A 54 -5.12 6.97 -9.41
CA ASN A 54 -5.70 7.64 -10.57
C ASN A 54 -4.73 7.61 -11.77
N HIS A 55 -5.15 8.18 -12.90
CA HIS A 55 -4.34 8.27 -14.13
C HIS A 55 -3.01 9.05 -13.99
N LEU A 56 -2.79 9.78 -12.89
CA LEU A 56 -1.54 10.47 -12.57
C LEU A 56 -0.68 9.69 -11.55
N GLY A 57 -1.12 8.50 -11.11
CA GLY A 57 -0.46 7.74 -10.06
C GLY A 57 -0.71 8.27 -8.65
N LEU A 58 -1.72 9.12 -8.46
CA LEU A 58 -2.01 9.76 -7.17
C LEU A 58 -3.04 8.96 -6.35
N PHE A 59 -2.87 9.01 -5.02
CA PHE A 59 -3.75 8.39 -4.04
C PHE A 59 -4.48 9.41 -3.15
N SER A 60 -5.68 9.04 -2.73
CA SER A 60 -6.39 9.72 -1.65
C SER A 60 -6.06 9.12 -0.29
N GLU A 61 -6.71 9.65 0.74
CA GLU A 61 -6.69 9.11 2.09
C GLU A 61 -7.26 7.70 2.14
N ASP A 62 -8.41 7.51 1.50
CA ASP A 62 -9.18 6.28 1.57
C ASP A 62 -9.40 5.63 0.20
N ILE A 63 -9.54 4.31 0.16
CA ILE A 63 -9.95 3.55 -1.02
C ILE A 63 -11.22 2.76 -0.68
N ASP A 64 -12.30 2.98 -1.43
CA ASP A 64 -13.55 2.23 -1.26
C ASP A 64 -13.33 0.72 -1.49
N PHE A 65 -13.81 -0.14 -0.58
CA PHE A 65 -13.54 -1.57 -0.68
C PHE A 65 -14.16 -2.24 -1.91
N LYS A 66 -15.30 -1.75 -2.41
CA LYS A 66 -16.03 -2.40 -3.51
C LYS A 66 -15.65 -1.83 -4.86
N THR A 67 -15.75 -0.51 -4.98
CA THR A 67 -15.58 0.24 -6.22
C THR A 67 -14.14 0.63 -6.48
N LYS A 68 -13.26 0.53 -5.47
CA LYS A 68 -11.86 0.99 -5.51
C LYS A 68 -11.71 2.48 -5.82
N ARG A 69 -12.78 3.26 -5.64
CA ARG A 69 -12.74 4.71 -5.79
C ARG A 69 -11.88 5.33 -4.69
N LEU A 70 -11.13 6.34 -5.09
CA LEU A 70 -10.39 7.22 -4.20
C LEU A 70 -11.37 8.13 -3.44
N LEU A 71 -11.33 8.09 -2.11
CA LEU A 71 -12.22 8.82 -1.20
C LEU A 71 -11.40 9.67 -0.20
N GLY A 72 -12.04 10.71 0.33
CA GLY A 72 -11.44 11.60 1.34
C GLY A 72 -10.43 12.57 0.74
N ASN A 73 -9.44 12.96 1.55
CA ASN A 73 -8.45 13.95 1.17
C ASN A 73 -7.65 13.50 -0.07
N PHE A 74 -7.48 14.40 -1.04
CA PHE A 74 -6.78 14.11 -2.29
C PHE A 74 -6.03 15.34 -2.84
N PRO A 75 -4.76 15.21 -3.27
CA PRO A 75 -3.89 14.06 -3.06
C PRO A 75 -3.45 13.97 -1.59
N GLN A 76 -3.44 12.77 -1.01
CA GLN A 76 -3.09 12.63 0.41
C GLN A 76 -1.58 12.45 0.62
N ALA A 77 -0.93 13.41 1.26
CA ALA A 77 0.53 13.42 1.41
C ALA A 77 1.08 12.17 2.12
N TYR A 78 0.43 11.74 3.20
CA TYR A 78 0.90 10.57 3.96
C TYR A 78 0.77 9.25 3.20
N SER A 79 -0.26 9.08 2.36
CA SER A 79 -0.39 7.91 1.48
C SER A 79 0.79 7.83 0.50
N HIS A 80 1.20 8.98 -0.05
CA HIS A 80 2.35 9.04 -0.96
C HIS A 80 3.69 8.86 -0.25
N LEU A 81 3.84 9.33 1.00
CA LEU A 81 5.03 9.07 1.79
C LEU A 81 5.24 7.56 1.98
N ALA A 82 4.20 6.84 2.42
CA ALA A 82 4.29 5.39 2.63
C ALA A 82 4.49 4.62 1.31
N LEU A 83 3.91 5.09 0.19
CA LEU A 83 4.18 4.57 -1.15
C LEU A 83 5.66 4.69 -1.51
N ILE A 84 6.26 5.86 -1.33
CA ILE A 84 7.68 6.12 -1.63
C ILE A 84 8.58 5.23 -0.77
N GLU A 85 8.29 5.09 0.52
CA GLU A 85 9.04 4.19 1.41
C GLU A 85 9.01 2.74 0.94
N CYS A 86 7.84 2.23 0.52
CA CYS A 86 7.73 0.88 -0.04
C CYS A 86 8.58 0.75 -1.31
N ALA A 87 8.46 1.69 -2.25
CA ALA A 87 9.20 1.68 -3.50
C ALA A 87 10.73 1.69 -3.28
N VAL A 88 11.22 2.50 -2.34
CA VAL A 88 12.63 2.54 -1.97
C VAL A 88 13.10 1.19 -1.42
N ASN A 89 12.30 0.54 -0.56
CA ASN A 89 12.66 -0.75 0.01
C ASN A 89 12.77 -1.85 -1.05
N PHE A 90 11.79 -1.94 -1.97
CA PHE A 90 11.86 -2.88 -3.09
C PHE A 90 13.06 -2.59 -4.02
N SER A 91 13.32 -1.32 -4.32
CA SER A 91 14.43 -0.91 -5.20
C SER A 91 15.81 -1.23 -4.62
N ASN A 92 16.01 -0.98 -3.33
CA ASN A 92 17.29 -1.25 -2.66
C ASN A 92 17.61 -2.74 -2.68
N LYS A 93 16.61 -3.59 -2.45
CA LYS A 93 16.77 -5.05 -2.48
C LYS A 93 17.14 -5.56 -3.86
N ALA A 94 16.42 -5.13 -4.90
CA ALA A 94 16.76 -5.47 -6.28
C ALA A 94 18.20 -5.03 -6.66
N THR A 95 18.65 -3.89 -6.13
CA THR A 95 20.03 -3.42 -6.33
C THR A 95 21.04 -4.33 -5.63
N VAL A 96 20.78 -4.72 -4.38
CA VAL A 96 21.66 -5.62 -3.61
C VAL A 96 21.75 -7.01 -4.24
N GLU A 97 20.64 -7.54 -4.77
CA GLU A 97 20.62 -8.83 -5.47
C GLU A 97 21.44 -8.81 -6.76
N LYS A 98 21.24 -7.79 -7.60
CA LYS A 98 22.06 -7.59 -8.81
C LYS A 98 23.56 -7.48 -8.50
N VAL A 99 23.92 -6.77 -7.44
CA VAL A 99 25.34 -6.68 -7.03
C VAL A 99 25.85 -8.05 -6.62
N LYS A 100 25.10 -8.81 -5.81
CA LYS A 100 25.50 -10.18 -5.43
C LYS A 100 25.69 -11.08 -6.64
N GLU A 101 24.76 -11.06 -7.59
CA GLU A 101 24.85 -11.85 -8.83
C GLU A 101 26.06 -11.47 -9.69
N SER A 102 26.50 -10.21 -9.67
CA SER A 102 27.66 -9.75 -10.45
C SER A 102 29.03 -10.05 -9.81
N VAL A 103 29.03 -10.43 -8.53
CA VAL A 103 30.26 -10.68 -7.73
C VAL A 103 30.60 -12.18 -7.66
N PHE A 104 29.68 -13.06 -8.09
CA PHE A 104 29.87 -14.51 -8.19
C PHE A 104 29.74 -14.98 -9.64
#